data_AF-A0A1X1UT60-F1
#
_entry.id   AF-A0A1X1UT60-F1
#
_cell.length_a   1.000
_cell.length_b   1.000
_cell.length_c   1.000
_cell.angle_alpha   90.00
_cell.angle_beta   90.00
_cell.angle_gamma   90.00
#
_symmetry.space_group_name_H-M   'P 1'
#
loop_
_entity.id
_entity.type
_entity.pdbx_description
1 polymer ?
#
loop_
_entity_poly.entity_id
_entity_poly.type
_entity_poly.pdbx_seq_one_letter_code
_entity_poly.pdbx_strand_id
1 'polypeptide(L)' 'MERDRRERFVTLAEARTAKAMNAIRLVGNLSNKSNYEYTDADVTQIVKALDGEVRALKARFADATNGRETAFKLK' A
#
# COMPACT_ATOMS: atom_id res chain seq x y z
N MET A 1 20.80 6.11 18.28
CA MET A 1 20.66 4.88 17.45
C MET A 1 19.21 4.45 17.26
N GLU A 2 18.37 4.38 18.29
CA GLU A 2 16.94 4.04 18.10
C GLU A 2 16.11 5.22 17.55
N ARG A 3 16.37 6.44 18.05
CA ARG A 3 15.81 7.69 17.52
C ARG A 3 16.06 7.82 16.01
N ASP A 4 17.27 7.50 15.56
CA ASP A 4 17.69 7.55 14.15
C ASP A 4 16.95 6.53 13.27
N ARG A 5 16.76 5.29 13.73
CA ARG A 5 15.96 4.29 13.00
C ARG A 5 14.48 4.69 12.89
N ARG A 6 13.90 5.20 13.98
CA ARG A 6 12.50 5.66 14.00
C ARG A 6 12.31 6.88 13.11
N GLU A 7 13.18 7.87 13.21
CA GLU A 7 13.15 9.09 12.40
C GLU A 7 13.30 8.75 10.91
N ARG A 8 14.30 7.94 10.55
CA ARG A 8 14.46 7.45 9.19
C ARG A 8 13.22 6.73 8.67
N PHE A 9 12.58 5.90 9.50
CA PHE A 9 11.32 5.25 9.12
C PHE A 9 10.21 6.27 8.90
N VAL A 10 10.02 7.25 9.80
CA VAL A 10 8.99 8.30 9.66
C VAL A 10 9.18 9.04 8.34
N THR A 11 10.38 9.58 8.10
CA THR A 11 10.68 10.36 6.90
C THR A 11 10.41 9.56 5.62
N LEU A 12 10.84 8.29 5.58
CA LEU A 12 10.59 7.44 4.43
C LEU A 12 9.11 7.06 4.28
N ALA A 13 8.41 6.77 5.37
CA ALA A 13 7.00 6.40 5.36
C ALA A 13 6.14 7.56 4.86
N GLU A 14 6.36 8.77 5.38
CA GLU A 14 5.65 9.98 4.97
C GLU A 14 5.88 10.27 3.49
N ALA A 15 7.14 10.32 3.05
CA ALA A 15 7.47 10.62 1.66
C ALA A 15 6.91 9.58 0.68
N ARG A 16 6.96 8.29 1.02
CA ARG A 16 6.44 7.21 0.17
C ARG A 16 4.91 7.20 0.13
N THR A 17 4.26 7.41 1.28
CA THR A 17 2.79 7.47 1.37
C THR A 17 2.25 8.67 0.59
N ALA A 18 2.88 9.84 0.72
CA ALA A 18 2.51 11.03 -0.05
C ALA A 18 2.59 10.78 -1.57
N LYS A 19 3.66 10.14 -2.04
CA LYS A 19 3.81 9.76 -3.46
C LYS A 19 2.72 8.79 -3.92
N ALA A 20 2.43 7.76 -3.12
CA ALA A 20 1.36 6.80 -3.43
C ALA A 20 -0.01 7.48 -3.52
N MET A 21 -0.36 8.33 -2.56
CA MET A 21 -1.61 9.10 -2.60
C MET A 21 -1.71 9.98 -3.84
N ASN A 22 -0.62 10.65 -4.23
CA ASN A 22 -0.60 11.47 -5.44
C ASN A 22 -0.80 10.64 -6.71
N ALA A 23 -0.15 9.47 -6.81
CA ALA A 23 -0.35 8.56 -7.93
C ALA A 23 -1.80 8.09 -8.03
N ILE A 24 -2.43 7.73 -6.91
CA ILE A 24 -3.85 7.33 -6.87
C ILE A 24 -4.75 8.49 -7.34
N ARG A 25 -4.47 9.73 -6.93
CA ARG A 25 -5.22 10.91 -7.42
C ARG A 25 -5.08 11.10 -8.93
N LEU A 26 -3.87 10.94 -9.48
CA LEU A 26 -3.64 11.03 -10.92
C LEU A 26 -4.40 9.95 -11.70
N VAL A 27 -4.46 8.72 -11.18
CA VAL A 27 -5.32 7.66 -11.73
C VAL A 27 -6.80 8.08 -11.65
N GLY A 28 -7.23 8.67 -10.53
CA GLY A 28 -8.57 9.20 -10.36
C GLY A 28 -8.96 10.28 -11.39
N ASN A 29 -8.00 11.09 -11.85
CA ASN A 29 -8.25 12.10 -12.89
C ASN A 29 -8.66 11.47 -14.25
N LEU A 30 -8.33 10.20 -14.49
CA LEU A 30 -8.77 9.46 -15.69
C LEU A 30 -10.29 9.21 -15.69
N SER A 31 -10.97 9.41 -14.57
CA SER A 31 -12.45 9.31 -14.50
C SER A 31 -13.17 10.32 -15.39
N ASN A 32 -12.50 11.39 -15.85
CA ASN A 32 -13.12 12.38 -16.69
C ASN A 32 -13.45 11.82 -18.09
N LYS A 33 -14.71 11.40 -18.28
CA LYS A 33 -15.22 10.85 -19.54
C LYS A 33 -15.27 11.86 -20.70
N SER A 34 -15.11 13.16 -20.44
CA SER A 34 -14.98 14.14 -21.55
C SER A 34 -13.64 14.01 -22.27
N ASN A 35 -12.61 13.52 -21.57
CA ASN A 35 -11.24 13.45 -22.08
C ASN A 35 -10.82 12.01 -22.39
N TYR A 36 -11.51 11.02 -21.83
CA TYR A 36 -11.13 9.62 -21.89
C TYR A 36 -12.33 8.72 -22.11
N GLU A 37 -12.11 7.62 -22.81
CA GLU A 37 -13.06 6.52 -22.94
C GLU A 37 -12.54 5.32 -22.15
N TYR A 38 -13.41 4.72 -21.36
CA TYR A 38 -13.11 3.54 -20.56
C TYR A 38 -14.39 2.79 -20.23
N THR A 39 -14.24 1.50 -19.97
CA THR A 39 -15.33 0.61 -19.54
C THR A 39 -15.31 0.41 -18.04
N ASP A 40 -16.42 -0.08 -17.49
CA ASP A 40 -16.48 -0.47 -16.08
C ASP A 40 -15.53 -1.63 -15.75
N ALA A 41 -15.20 -2.45 -16.76
CA ALA A 41 -14.20 -3.51 -16.64
C ALA A 41 -12.79 -2.93 -16.42
N ASP A 42 -12.42 -1.87 -17.13
CA ASP A 42 -11.13 -1.18 -16.95
C ASP A 42 -11.01 -0.61 -15.54
N VAL A 43 -12.06 0.07 -15.06
CA VAL A 43 -12.12 0.61 -13.70
C VAL A 43 -11.97 -0.50 -12.66
N THR A 44 -12.68 -1.61 -12.86
CA THR A 44 -12.62 -2.77 -11.95
C THR A 44 -11.22 -3.38 -11.89
N GLN A 45 -10.54 -3.51 -13.04
CA GLN A 45 -9.17 -4.03 -13.09
C GLN A 45 -8.18 -3.12 -12.38
N ILE A 46 -8.28 -1.80 -12.60
CA ILE A 46 -7.43 -0.79 -11.95
C ILE A 46 -7.61 -0.84 -10.43
N VAL A 47 -8.85 -0.80 -9.95
CA VAL A 47 -9.15 -0.81 -8.50
C VAL A 47 -8.67 -2.12 -7.87
N LYS A 48 -8.92 -3.27 -8.51
CA LYS A 48 -8.47 -4.57 -8.02
C LYS A 48 -6.95 -4.66 -7.89
N ALA A 49 -6.21 -4.10 -8.85
CA ALA A 49 -4.75 -4.08 -8.78
C ALA A 49 -4.25 -3.22 -7.60
N LEU A 50 -4.81 -2.02 -7.41
CA LEU A 50 -4.48 -1.14 -6.30
C LEU A 50 -4.81 -1.78 -4.93
N ASP A 51 -5.99 -2.39 -4.82
CA ASP A 51 -6.40 -3.12 -3.61
C ASP A 51 -5.47 -4.30 -3.30
N GLY A 52 -5.04 -5.02 -4.34
CA GLY A 52 -4.07 -6.12 -4.23
C GLY A 52 -2.76 -5.66 -3.61
N GLU A 53 -2.20 -4.55 -4.08
CA GLU A 53 -0.98 -3.95 -3.52
C GLU A 53 -1.16 -3.50 -2.07
N VAL A 54 -2.30 -2.88 -1.73
CA VAL A 54 -2.60 -2.50 -0.34
C VAL A 54 -2.72 -3.72 0.56
N ARG A 55 -3.30 -4.83 0.08
CA ARG A 55 -3.36 -6.10 0.83
C ARG A 55 -1.97 -6.68 1.05
N ALA A 56 -1.12 -6.70 0.03
CA ALA A 56 0.26 -7.17 0.13
C ALA A 56 1.09 -6.30 1.11
N LEU A 57 0.89 -4.98 1.09
CA LEU A 57 1.48 -4.06 2.05
C LEU A 57 1.08 -4.41 3.49
N LYS A 58 -0.22 -4.60 3.75
CA LYS A 58 -0.75 -4.99 5.07
C LYS A 58 -0.15 -6.32 5.54
N ALA A 59 -0.09 -7.33 4.66
CA ALA A 59 0.49 -8.63 4.98
C ALA A 59 1.96 -8.50 5.42
N ARG A 60 2.77 -7.74 4.68
CA ARG A 60 4.19 -7.51 5.04
C ARG A 60 4.38 -6.84 6.40
N PHE A 61 3.53 -5.88 6.75
CA PHE A 61 3.58 -5.24 8.08
C PHE A 61 3.12 -6.19 9.19
N ALA A 62 2.13 -7.04 8.92
CA ALA A 62 1.67 -8.07 9.86
C ALA A 62 2.72 -9.17 10.08
N ASP A 63 3.38 -9.64 9.02
CA ASP A 63 4.46 -10.62 9.09
C ASP A 63 5.69 -10.07 9.83
N ALA A 64 5.98 -8.78 9.65
CA ALA A 64 7.06 -8.10 10.40
C ALA A 64 6.79 -8.04 11.91
N THR A 65 5.52 -8.04 12.34
CA THR A 65 5.13 -8.14 13.76
C THR A 65 5.14 -9.58 14.29
N ASN A 66 4.99 -10.60 13.43
CA ASN A 66 4.95 -12.02 13.81
C ASN A 66 6.33 -12.70 13.88
N GLY A 67 7.42 -11.93 13.77
CA GLY A 67 8.80 -12.40 13.90
C GLY A 67 9.21 -12.71 15.34
N ARG A 68 8.59 -13.72 15.97
CA ARG A 68 9.06 -14.59 17.10
C ARG A 68 7.86 -15.10 17.91
N GLU A 69 7.15 -16.10 17.42
CA GLU A 69 6.43 -17.00 18.31
C GLU A 69 6.26 -18.40 17.71
N THR A 70 7.37 -18.99 17.24
CA THR A 70 7.46 -20.45 17.05
C THR A 70 7.97 -21.10 18.33
N ALA A 71 7.28 -20.89 19.45
CA ALA A 71 7.43 -21.74 20.63
C ALA A 71 6.28 -22.74 20.66
N PHE A 72 6.31 -23.70 19.72
CA PHE A 72 5.45 -24.88 19.82
C PHE A 72 5.90 -25.71 21.03
N LYS A 73 5.03 -25.83 22.04
CA LYS A 73 5.19 -26.80 23.13
C LYS A 73 4.06 -27.82 23.05
N LEU A 74 4.44 -29.08 22.92
CA LEU A 74 3.56 -30.22 23.15
C LEU A 74 3.22 -30.32 24.65
N LYS A 75 1.94 -30.56 24.95
CA LYS A 75 1.54 -31.38 26.09
C LYS A 75 0.70 -32.53 25.56
#